data_AF-A0A2M9NYA4-F1
#
_entry.id   AF-A0A2M9NYA4-F1
#
_cell.length_a   1.000
_cell.length_b   1.000
_cell.length_c   1.000
_cell.angle_alpha   90.00
_cell.angle_beta   90.00
_cell.angle_gamma   90.00
#
_symmetry.space_group_name_H-M   'P 1'
#
loop_
_entity.id
_entity.type
_entity.pdbx_description
1 polymer ?
#
loop_
_entity_poly.entity_id
_entity_poly.type
_entity_poly.pdbx_seq_one_letter_code
_entity_poly.pdbx_strand_id
1 'polypeptide(L)'
;MMLEEQKQLQEIVSLLPKSYIQDYESRRAFNSMINTSMLELVKEGVITFLSIPQDDSAEYGYTAMDQQKVAEKIEQLRLYKQVHMYPGADEVGATLLARVYNEWMEKRPKIYPVWPQLIPMYEARPYAESLKSHVLAAGCQLVTSADDADLILAYNTPGRIMQEAWNQHKKDITYTSFRNMLTFVDSIRTFIESGKKVVVADAAYANGGDRELITLLDEERVLDKLLSYKGKDGIRIVTHLVQPFVKVLSL
;
A
#
# COMPACT_ATOMS: atom_id res chain seq x y z
N MET A 1 -7.83 -21.66 21.30
CA MET A 1 -6.42 -22.07 21.28
C MET A 1 -6.36 -23.56 21.54
N MET A 2 -5.86 -24.34 20.58
CA MET A 2 -5.77 -25.79 20.71
C MET A 2 -4.68 -26.15 21.73
N LEU A 3 -4.84 -27.27 22.45
CA LEU A 3 -3.92 -27.71 23.51
C LEU A 3 -2.45 -27.80 23.02
N GLU A 4 -2.28 -28.08 21.73
CA GLU A 4 -0.99 -28.14 21.05
C GLU A 4 -0.31 -26.77 20.90
N GLU A 5 -1.06 -25.72 20.56
CA GLU A 5 -0.53 -24.34 20.44
C GLU A 5 -0.06 -23.82 21.79
N GLN A 6 -0.79 -24.14 22.87
CA GLN A 6 -0.38 -23.79 24.24
C GLN A 6 0.92 -24.46 24.64
N LYS A 7 1.08 -25.74 24.28
CA LYS A 7 2.29 -26.50 24.57
C LYS A 7 3.49 -25.96 23.79
N GLN A 8 3.32 -25.67 22.51
CA GLN A 8 4.35 -25.04 21.68
C GLN A 8 4.74 -23.66 22.20
N LEU A 9 3.77 -22.84 22.61
CA LEU A 9 4.03 -21.53 23.21
C LEU A 9 4.87 -21.66 24.49
N GLN A 10 4.52 -22.59 25.38
CA GLN A 10 5.27 -22.82 26.62
C GLN A 10 6.71 -23.25 26.34
N GLU A 11 6.89 -24.13 25.36
CA GLU A 11 8.22 -24.59 24.93
C GLU A 11 9.05 -23.42 24.39
N ILE A 12 8.51 -22.63 23.46
CA ILE A 12 9.20 -21.45 22.91
C ILE A 12 9.53 -20.42 24.00
N VAL A 13 8.58 -20.13 24.89
CA VAL A 13 8.79 -19.18 26.00
C VAL A 13 9.89 -19.68 26.94
N SER A 14 10.03 -20.99 27.13
CA SER A 14 11.10 -21.57 27.96
C SER A 14 12.49 -21.43 27.32
N LEU A 15 12.56 -21.37 25.99
CA LEU A 15 13.81 -21.22 25.22
C LEU A 15 14.25 -19.77 25.07
N LEU A 16 13.31 -18.81 25.14
CA LEU A 16 13.59 -17.40 24.92
C LEU A 16 14.07 -16.70 26.22
N PRO A 17 15.22 -16.00 26.18
CA PRO A 17 15.65 -15.20 27.32
C PRO A 17 14.64 -14.10 27.65
N LYS A 18 14.15 -14.09 28.89
CA LYS A 18 13.14 -13.13 29.37
C LYS A 18 13.55 -11.66 29.18
N SER A 19 14.85 -11.37 29.26
CA SER A 19 15.39 -10.02 29.05
C SER A 19 15.09 -9.47 27.65
N TYR A 20 15.13 -10.31 26.60
CA TYR A 20 14.83 -9.86 25.25
C TYR A 20 13.34 -9.64 25.02
N ILE A 21 12.49 -10.46 25.64
CA ILE A 21 11.03 -10.27 25.60
C ILE A 21 10.67 -8.95 26.28
N GLN A 22 11.20 -8.70 27.49
CA GLN A 22 10.94 -7.47 28.24
C GLN A 22 11.45 -6.22 27.50
N ASP A 23 12.65 -6.28 26.92
CA ASP A 23 13.18 -5.17 26.11
C ASP A 23 12.27 -4.88 24.90
N TYR A 24 11.83 -5.92 24.18
CA TYR A 24 10.94 -5.74 23.04
C TYR A 24 9.57 -5.19 23.43
N GLU A 25 8.93 -5.77 24.45
CA GLU A 25 7.60 -5.36 24.93
C GLU A 25 7.60 -3.95 25.52
N SER A 26 8.66 -3.56 26.24
CA SER A 26 8.77 -2.21 26.80
C SER A 26 8.86 -1.13 25.71
N ARG A 27 9.65 -1.37 24.66
CA ARG A 27 9.73 -0.47 23.49
C ARG A 27 8.40 -0.39 22.75
N ARG A 28 7.71 -1.54 22.59
CA ARG A 28 6.37 -1.59 21.99
C ARG A 28 5.35 -0.80 22.80
N ALA A 29 5.32 -1.00 24.12
CA ALA A 29 4.43 -0.27 25.01
C ALA A 29 4.68 1.24 24.93
N PHE A 30 5.95 1.67 24.87
CA PHE A 30 6.30 3.07 24.64
C PHE A 30 5.77 3.59 23.29
N ASN A 31 6.01 2.88 22.18
CA ASN A 31 5.52 3.29 20.86
C ASN A 31 3.99 3.36 20.80
N SER A 32 3.30 2.39 21.40
CA SER A 32 1.84 2.33 21.50
C SER A 32 1.28 3.51 22.31
N MET A 33 1.95 3.87 23.41
CA MET A 33 1.63 5.06 24.22
C MET A 33 1.84 6.36 23.43
N ILE A 34 2.93 6.48 22.67
CA ILE A 34 3.17 7.66 21.83
C ILE A 34 2.08 7.78 20.75
N ASN A 35 1.79 6.70 20.02
CA ASN A 35 0.76 6.70 18.97
C ASN A 35 -0.61 7.12 19.51
N THR A 36 -1.00 6.64 20.68
CA THR A 36 -2.28 7.00 21.31
C THR A 36 -2.27 8.43 21.85
N SER A 37 -1.14 8.91 22.38
CA SER A 37 -1.00 10.29 22.87
C SER A 37 -1.08 11.33 21.73
N MET A 38 -0.54 11.00 20.55
CA MET A 38 -0.63 11.88 19.36
C MET A 38 -2.09 12.14 18.94
N LEU A 39 -3.02 11.23 19.24
CA LEU A 39 -4.44 11.41 18.93
C LEU A 39 -5.07 12.56 19.73
N GLU A 40 -4.60 12.81 20.96
CA GLU A 40 -5.07 13.97 21.74
C GLU A 40 -4.58 15.28 21.10
N LEU A 41 -3.37 15.32 20.55
CA LEU A 41 -2.88 16.49 19.80
C LEU A 41 -3.68 16.75 18.52
N VAL A 42 -4.16 15.69 17.85
CA VAL A 42 -5.06 15.82 16.71
C VAL A 42 -6.41 16.38 17.16
N LYS A 43 -6.96 15.88 18.27
CA LYS A 43 -8.21 16.36 18.86
C LYS A 43 -8.14 17.83 19.28
N GLU A 44 -7.00 18.25 19.85
CA GLU A 44 -6.73 19.64 20.23
C GLU A 44 -6.49 20.56 19.02
N GLY A 45 -6.36 20.00 17.81
CA GLY A 45 -6.13 20.75 16.58
C GLY A 45 -4.68 21.20 16.38
N VAL A 46 -3.74 20.72 17.21
CA VAL A 46 -2.31 20.96 17.04
C VAL A 46 -1.79 20.22 15.81
N ILE A 47 -2.27 19.00 15.58
CA ILE A 47 -2.01 18.22 14.37
C ILE A 47 -3.28 18.19 13.53
N THR A 48 -3.23 18.73 12.31
CA THR A 48 -4.40 18.81 11.41
C THR A 48 -4.67 17.50 10.68
N PHE A 49 -3.63 16.69 10.44
CA PHE A 49 -3.71 15.38 9.82
C PHE A 49 -2.60 14.47 10.36
N LEU A 50 -2.94 13.23 10.70
CA LEU A 50 -2.02 12.22 11.21
C LEU A 50 -2.13 10.95 10.37
N SER A 51 -1.00 10.45 9.89
CA SER A 51 -0.90 9.11 9.32
C SER A 51 -0.13 8.21 10.27
N ILE A 52 -0.70 7.05 10.59
CA ILE A 52 -0.07 5.99 11.38
C ILE A 52 0.09 4.77 10.46
N PRO A 53 1.20 4.66 9.72
CA PRO A 53 1.38 3.57 8.79
C PRO A 53 1.70 2.26 9.51
N GLN A 54 1.39 1.15 8.88
CA GLN A 54 1.69 -0.20 9.39
C GLN A 54 2.87 -0.78 8.62
N ASP A 55 3.81 -1.36 9.37
CA ASP A 55 4.98 -2.05 8.84
C ASP A 55 4.98 -3.50 9.34
N ASP A 56 5.24 -4.44 8.42
CA ASP A 56 5.32 -5.89 8.67
C ASP A 56 4.29 -6.42 9.68
N SER A 57 3.00 -6.20 9.41
CA SER A 57 1.91 -6.64 10.28
C SER A 57 1.43 -8.05 9.92
N ALA A 58 1.36 -8.92 10.93
CA ALA A 58 0.66 -10.20 10.86
C ALA A 58 -0.69 -10.12 11.57
N GLU A 59 -1.65 -10.96 11.15
CA GLU A 59 -3.03 -10.99 11.65
C GLU A 59 -3.12 -11.14 13.18
N TYR A 60 -2.23 -11.93 13.79
CA TYR A 60 -2.24 -12.26 15.21
C TYR A 60 -1.00 -11.78 15.98
N GLY A 61 -0.36 -10.69 15.53
CA GLY A 61 0.87 -10.15 16.14
C GLY A 61 0.68 -8.92 17.04
N TYR A 62 1.77 -8.50 17.71
CA TYR A 62 1.81 -7.26 18.50
C TYR A 62 1.30 -6.04 17.74
N THR A 63 1.62 -5.94 16.45
CA THR A 63 1.16 -4.84 15.60
C THR A 63 -0.37 -4.81 15.52
N ALA A 64 -1.05 -5.95 15.39
CA ALA A 64 -2.51 -6.00 15.37
C ALA A 64 -3.13 -5.55 16.71
N MET A 65 -2.52 -5.95 17.83
CA MET A 65 -2.96 -5.50 19.17
C MET A 65 -2.82 -3.99 19.35
N ASP A 66 -1.70 -3.40 18.91
CA ASP A 66 -1.48 -1.96 18.98
C ASP A 66 -2.40 -1.19 18.02
N GLN A 67 -2.64 -1.73 16.82
CA GLN A 67 -3.60 -1.17 15.87
C GLN A 67 -5.00 -1.10 16.47
N GLN A 68 -5.45 -2.17 17.16
CA GLN A 68 -6.75 -2.19 17.80
C GLN A 68 -6.89 -1.06 18.84
N LYS A 69 -5.89 -0.88 19.71
CA LYS A 69 -5.90 0.21 20.71
C LYS A 69 -6.01 1.59 20.05
N VAL A 70 -5.25 1.81 18.97
CA VAL A 70 -5.27 3.08 18.21
C VAL A 70 -6.64 3.27 17.55
N ALA A 71 -7.19 2.23 16.91
CA ALA A 71 -8.50 2.28 16.26
C ALA A 71 -9.63 2.60 17.25
N GLU A 72 -9.66 1.93 18.40
CA GLU A 72 -10.62 2.19 19.48
C GLU A 72 -10.53 3.64 19.97
N LYS A 73 -9.32 4.18 20.11
CA LYS A 73 -9.11 5.56 20.55
C LYS A 73 -9.52 6.58 19.47
N ILE A 74 -9.25 6.30 18.19
CA ILE A 74 -9.75 7.11 17.06
C ILE A 74 -11.27 7.16 17.09
N GLU A 75 -11.92 6.02 17.33
CA GLU A 75 -13.38 5.92 17.43
C GLU A 75 -13.93 6.75 18.60
N GLN A 76 -13.37 6.57 19.79
CA GLN A 76 -13.75 7.33 20.99
C GLN A 76 -13.63 8.84 20.81
N LEU A 77 -12.57 9.30 20.14
CA LEU A 77 -12.31 10.71 19.88
C LEU A 77 -12.96 11.22 18.58
N ARG A 78 -13.59 10.33 17.79
CA ARG A 78 -14.24 10.62 16.50
C ARG A 78 -13.31 11.28 15.46
N LEU A 79 -12.05 10.86 15.42
CA LEU A 79 -11.00 11.44 14.57
C LEU A 79 -10.91 10.84 13.16
N TYR A 80 -12.00 10.24 12.66
CA TYR A 80 -12.01 9.44 11.43
C TYR A 80 -11.53 10.17 10.17
N LYS A 81 -11.65 11.50 10.14
CA LYS A 81 -11.24 12.33 8.98
C LYS A 81 -9.78 12.77 9.06
N GLN A 82 -9.24 12.86 10.27
CA GLN A 82 -7.92 13.44 10.54
C GLN A 82 -6.85 12.37 10.71
N VAL A 83 -7.23 11.16 11.16
CA VAL A 83 -6.28 10.09 11.44
C VAL A 83 -6.49 8.93 10.48
N HIS A 84 -5.48 8.65 9.67
CA HIS A 84 -5.49 7.54 8.73
C HIS A 84 -4.50 6.47 9.17
N MET A 85 -4.97 5.23 9.28
CA MET A 85 -4.17 4.05 9.60
C MET A 85 -4.26 3.06 8.44
N TYR A 86 -3.11 2.74 7.82
CA TYR A 86 -3.04 1.88 6.63
C TYR A 86 -1.62 1.28 6.48
N PRO A 87 -1.45 0.14 5.77
CA PRO A 87 -0.13 -0.41 5.49
C PRO A 87 0.72 0.53 4.63
N GLY A 88 2.04 0.55 4.85
CA GLY A 88 2.94 1.33 3.99
C GLY A 88 3.75 2.42 4.70
N ALA A 89 4.68 2.01 5.56
CA ALA A 89 5.55 2.93 6.31
C ALA A 89 6.55 3.66 5.41
N ASP A 90 7.09 3.01 4.39
CA ASP A 90 8.16 3.56 3.55
C ASP A 90 7.69 4.68 2.62
N GLU A 91 6.41 4.72 2.25
CA GLU A 91 5.81 5.71 1.37
C GLU A 91 5.06 6.82 2.12
N VAL A 92 4.92 6.74 3.45
CA VAL A 92 4.11 7.69 4.21
C VAL A 92 4.60 9.12 4.01
N GLY A 93 5.92 9.32 3.96
CA GLY A 93 6.52 10.63 3.71
C GLY A 93 6.12 11.21 2.35
N ALA A 94 6.16 10.39 1.28
CA ALA A 94 5.70 10.79 -0.04
C ALA A 94 4.19 11.05 -0.07
N THR A 95 3.41 10.23 0.64
CA THR A 95 1.95 10.40 0.77
C THR A 95 1.59 11.73 1.40
N LEU A 96 2.24 12.08 2.51
CA LEU A 96 2.02 13.34 3.21
C LEU A 96 2.46 14.53 2.36
N LEU A 97 3.56 14.41 1.62
CA LEU A 97 4.00 15.45 0.69
C LEU A 97 2.97 15.67 -0.44
N ALA A 98 2.46 14.60 -1.04
CA ALA A 98 1.39 14.68 -2.04
C ALA A 98 0.14 15.35 -1.49
N ARG A 99 -0.28 14.99 -0.27
CA ARG A 99 -1.43 15.61 0.41
C ARG A 99 -1.22 17.11 0.59
N VAL A 100 -0.11 17.51 1.21
CA VAL A 100 0.18 18.93 1.46
C VAL A 100 0.21 19.71 0.15
N TYR A 101 0.81 19.14 -0.90
CA TYR A 101 0.84 19.77 -2.22
C TYR A 101 -0.57 19.90 -2.83
N ASN A 102 -1.39 18.86 -2.76
CA ASN A 102 -2.76 18.87 -3.28
C ASN A 102 -3.66 19.85 -2.52
N GLU A 103 -3.52 19.92 -1.19
CA GLU A 103 -4.21 20.88 -0.34
C GLU A 103 -3.79 22.31 -0.66
N TRP A 104 -2.48 22.57 -0.80
CA TRP A 104 -1.94 23.88 -1.16
C TRP A 104 -2.40 24.36 -2.54
N MET A 105 -2.52 23.44 -3.49
CA MET A 105 -3.01 23.73 -4.85
C MET A 105 -4.54 23.72 -4.97
N GLU A 106 -5.27 23.44 -3.88
CA GLU A 106 -6.73 23.27 -3.85
C GLU A 106 -7.24 22.25 -4.89
N LYS A 107 -6.47 21.17 -5.11
CA LYS A 107 -6.75 20.13 -6.11
C LYS A 107 -7.04 18.79 -5.46
N ARG A 108 -7.83 17.98 -6.16
CA ARG A 108 -8.10 16.58 -5.81
C ARG A 108 -7.90 15.68 -7.03
N PRO A 109 -6.66 15.28 -7.35
CA PRO A 109 -6.37 14.49 -8.55
C PRO A 109 -7.22 13.21 -8.62
N LYS A 110 -7.79 12.95 -9.79
CA LYS A 110 -8.66 11.80 -10.06
C LYS A 110 -7.86 10.63 -10.64
N ILE A 111 -7.97 9.48 -9.98
CA ILE A 111 -7.19 8.27 -10.29
C ILE A 111 -8.14 7.16 -10.70
N TYR A 112 -7.90 6.57 -11.88
CA TYR A 112 -8.57 5.35 -12.33
C TYR A 112 -7.62 4.15 -12.23
N PRO A 113 -7.91 3.17 -11.35
CA PRO A 113 -7.06 2.00 -11.19
C PRO A 113 -7.41 0.90 -12.19
N VAL A 114 -6.38 0.25 -12.73
CA VAL A 114 -6.45 -0.90 -13.64
C VAL A 114 -5.60 -2.02 -13.09
N TRP A 115 -6.05 -3.27 -13.21
CA TRP A 115 -5.44 -4.43 -12.56
C TRP A 115 -5.37 -5.60 -13.55
N PRO A 116 -4.46 -6.57 -13.36
CA PRO A 116 -4.31 -7.70 -14.28
C PRO A 116 -5.41 -8.76 -14.18
N GLN A 117 -6.27 -8.70 -13.16
CA GLN A 117 -7.42 -9.60 -13.03
C GLN A 117 -8.66 -9.01 -13.70
N LEU A 118 -9.33 -9.80 -14.54
CA LEU A 118 -10.60 -9.43 -15.22
C LEU A 118 -11.77 -9.29 -14.23
N ILE A 119 -11.74 -10.05 -13.14
CA ILE A 119 -12.71 -9.98 -12.04
C ILE A 119 -11.88 -10.03 -10.75
N PRO A 120 -11.87 -8.98 -9.92
CA PRO A 120 -11.25 -9.05 -8.61
C PRO A 120 -11.92 -10.19 -7.83
N MET A 121 -11.17 -11.24 -7.50
CA MET A 121 -11.70 -12.26 -6.60
C MET A 121 -12.12 -11.59 -5.30
N TYR A 122 -13.20 -12.06 -4.67
CA TYR A 122 -13.68 -11.60 -3.36
C TYR A 122 -12.60 -11.60 -2.26
N GLU A 123 -11.44 -12.23 -2.51
CA GLU A 123 -10.26 -12.37 -1.67
C GLU A 123 -9.17 -11.29 -1.90
N ALA A 124 -9.23 -10.49 -2.97
CA ALA A 124 -8.28 -9.40 -3.23
C ALA A 124 -8.62 -8.10 -2.47
N ARG A 125 -9.62 -8.15 -1.57
CA ARG A 125 -10.03 -7.01 -0.72
C ARG A 125 -8.85 -6.27 -0.07
N PRO A 126 -7.78 -6.92 0.43
CA PRO A 126 -6.69 -6.21 1.07
C PRO A 126 -6.01 -5.17 0.18
N TYR A 127 -5.76 -5.48 -1.10
CA TYR A 127 -5.08 -4.55 -2.02
C TYR A 127 -5.99 -3.40 -2.45
N ALA A 128 -7.27 -3.68 -2.72
CA ALA A 128 -8.25 -2.66 -3.08
C ALA A 128 -8.52 -1.69 -1.92
N GLU A 129 -8.64 -2.18 -0.68
CA GLU A 129 -8.81 -1.32 0.49
C GLU A 129 -7.54 -0.52 0.80
N SER A 130 -6.35 -1.12 0.64
CA SER A 130 -5.09 -0.39 0.78
C SER A 130 -4.97 0.73 -0.25
N LEU A 131 -5.33 0.46 -1.52
CA LEU A 131 -5.43 1.49 -2.55
C LEU A 131 -6.33 2.66 -2.15
N LYS A 132 -7.53 2.38 -1.65
CA LYS A 132 -8.46 3.43 -1.22
C LYS A 132 -7.83 4.28 -0.12
N SER A 133 -7.24 3.65 0.90
CA SER A 133 -6.58 4.33 2.01
C SER A 133 -5.44 5.22 1.54
N HIS A 134 -4.59 4.70 0.66
CA HIS A 134 -3.48 5.41 0.03
C HIS A 134 -3.91 6.62 -0.79
N VAL A 135 -4.89 6.45 -1.68
CA VAL A 135 -5.44 7.53 -2.50
C VAL A 135 -6.09 8.62 -1.64
N LEU A 136 -6.84 8.23 -0.62
CA LEU A 136 -7.47 9.16 0.32
C LEU A 136 -6.43 9.89 1.18
N ALA A 137 -5.39 9.18 1.65
CA ALA A 137 -4.31 9.76 2.43
C ALA A 137 -3.49 10.77 1.62
N ALA A 138 -3.30 10.55 0.31
CA ALA A 138 -2.63 11.49 -0.59
C ALA A 138 -3.46 12.73 -0.98
N GLY A 139 -4.72 12.82 -0.54
CA GLY A 139 -5.62 13.91 -0.94
C GLY A 139 -6.16 13.76 -2.37
N CYS A 140 -6.19 12.54 -2.90
CA CYS A 140 -6.68 12.24 -4.25
C CYS A 140 -8.11 11.65 -4.20
N GLN A 141 -8.66 11.35 -5.38
CA GLN A 141 -9.99 10.75 -5.56
C GLN A 141 -9.93 9.56 -6.51
N LEU A 142 -10.56 8.44 -6.14
CA LEU A 142 -10.82 7.35 -7.07
C LEU A 142 -12.02 7.68 -7.96
N VAL A 143 -11.91 7.37 -9.25
CA VAL A 143 -12.99 7.44 -10.22
C VAL A 143 -13.27 6.07 -10.84
N THR A 144 -14.46 5.90 -11.41
CA THR A 144 -14.92 4.64 -12.00
C THR A 144 -14.81 4.60 -13.53
N SER A 145 -14.37 5.70 -14.16
CA SER A 145 -14.13 5.80 -15.59
C SER A 145 -12.74 6.37 -15.84
N ALA A 146 -12.05 5.82 -16.83
CA ALA A 146 -10.77 6.36 -17.29
C ALA A 146 -10.91 7.75 -17.93
N ASP A 147 -12.09 8.08 -18.47
CA ASP A 147 -12.34 9.37 -19.11
C ASP A 147 -12.27 10.53 -18.11
N ASP A 148 -12.78 10.28 -16.89
CA ASP A 148 -12.79 11.25 -15.78
C ASP A 148 -11.44 11.35 -15.06
N ALA A 149 -10.47 10.51 -15.40
CA ALA A 149 -9.22 10.39 -14.65
C ALA A 149 -8.14 11.36 -15.16
N ASP A 150 -7.44 11.99 -14.21
CA ASP A 150 -6.20 12.74 -14.46
C ASP A 150 -5.01 11.79 -14.63
N LEU A 151 -5.09 10.62 -14.01
CA LEU A 151 -4.04 9.60 -13.98
C LEU A 151 -4.65 8.20 -14.00
N ILE A 152 -4.06 7.33 -14.81
CA ILE A 152 -4.30 5.88 -14.78
C ILE A 152 -3.27 5.24 -13.87
N LEU A 153 -3.73 4.49 -12.88
CA LEU A 153 -2.88 3.68 -12.02
C LEU A 153 -2.98 2.22 -12.45
N ALA A 154 -1.97 1.75 -13.17
CA ALA A 154 -1.82 0.33 -13.48
C ALA A 154 -1.22 -0.39 -12.27
N TYR A 155 -2.05 -1.10 -11.52
CA TYR A 155 -1.67 -1.74 -10.27
C TYR A 155 -1.47 -3.25 -10.49
N ASN A 156 -0.21 -3.64 -10.68
CA ASN A 156 0.16 -5.05 -10.82
C ASN A 156 0.15 -5.72 -9.45
N THR A 157 -0.59 -6.81 -9.31
CA THR A 157 -0.82 -7.51 -8.04
C THR A 157 -0.43 -8.98 -8.17
N PRO A 158 -0.20 -9.73 -7.08
CA PRO A 158 0.15 -11.14 -7.18
C PRO A 158 -1.00 -11.96 -7.78
N GLY A 159 -0.74 -13.25 -8.03
CA GLY A 159 -1.82 -14.22 -8.28
C GLY A 159 -2.70 -14.39 -7.04
N ARG A 160 -2.71 -15.57 -6.42
CA ARG A 160 -3.39 -15.78 -5.13
C ARG A 160 -2.46 -15.55 -3.95
N ILE A 161 -1.18 -15.87 -4.09
CA ILE A 161 -0.19 -15.82 -3.02
C ILE A 161 0.96 -14.92 -3.44
N MET A 162 1.31 -13.95 -2.59
CA MET A 162 2.48 -13.11 -2.82
C MET A 162 3.76 -13.93 -2.57
N GLN A 163 4.76 -13.74 -3.42
CA GLN A 163 6.07 -14.39 -3.29
C GLN A 163 7.19 -13.35 -3.28
N GLU A 164 8.35 -13.74 -2.78
CA GLU A 164 9.56 -12.92 -2.86
C GLU A 164 10.07 -12.80 -4.30
N ALA A 165 10.54 -11.61 -4.68
CA ALA A 165 10.99 -11.31 -6.04
C ALA A 165 12.20 -12.15 -6.48
N TRP A 166 13.05 -12.60 -5.56
CA TRP A 166 14.16 -13.52 -5.89
C TRP A 166 13.70 -14.95 -6.24
N ASN A 167 12.46 -15.31 -5.89
CA ASN A 167 11.88 -16.63 -6.14
C ASN A 167 10.98 -16.70 -7.40
N GLN A 168 10.98 -15.68 -8.25
CA GLN A 168 10.17 -15.63 -9.48
C GLN A 168 10.37 -16.82 -10.44
N HIS A 169 11.56 -17.43 -10.44
CA HIS A 169 11.87 -18.63 -11.22
C HIS A 169 11.05 -19.86 -10.81
N LYS A 170 10.47 -19.85 -9.60
CA LYS A 170 9.52 -20.84 -9.07
C LYS A 170 8.21 -20.14 -8.71
N LYS A 171 7.68 -19.32 -9.63
CA LYS A 171 6.39 -18.65 -9.42
C LYS A 171 5.28 -19.67 -9.24
N ASP A 172 4.39 -19.38 -8.30
CA ASP A 172 3.17 -20.14 -8.06
C ASP A 172 2.28 -20.11 -9.31
N ILE A 173 1.57 -21.21 -9.57
CA ILE A 173 0.74 -21.36 -10.77
C ILE A 173 -0.31 -20.25 -10.90
N THR A 174 -0.73 -19.64 -9.79
CA THR A 174 -1.73 -18.57 -9.79
C THR A 174 -1.23 -17.26 -10.40
N TYR A 175 0.08 -17.03 -10.54
CA TYR A 175 0.59 -15.91 -11.33
C TYR A 175 0.25 -16.05 -12.81
N THR A 176 0.06 -17.28 -13.30
CA THR A 176 -0.36 -17.56 -14.67
C THR A 176 -1.86 -17.73 -14.79
N SER A 177 -2.50 -18.45 -13.85
CA SER A 177 -3.92 -18.80 -13.99
C SER A 177 -4.90 -17.73 -13.52
N PHE A 178 -4.50 -16.85 -12.59
CA PHE A 178 -5.40 -15.88 -11.95
C PHE A 178 -5.15 -14.44 -12.41
N ARG A 179 -4.22 -14.24 -13.34
CA ARG A 179 -3.87 -12.94 -13.93
C ARG A 179 -3.78 -13.09 -15.44
N ASN A 180 -4.10 -12.02 -16.16
CA ASN A 180 -3.86 -11.95 -17.59
C ASN A 180 -2.93 -10.77 -17.91
N MET A 181 -1.64 -11.05 -18.01
CA MET A 181 -0.61 -10.02 -18.23
C MET A 181 -0.66 -9.39 -19.61
N LEU A 182 -1.05 -10.16 -20.63
CA LEU A 182 -1.20 -9.62 -21.99
C LEU A 182 -2.32 -8.58 -22.04
N THR A 183 -3.50 -8.89 -21.48
CA THR A 183 -4.61 -7.93 -21.40
C THR A 183 -4.26 -6.71 -20.53
N PHE A 184 -3.52 -6.92 -19.45
CA PHE A 184 -3.08 -5.83 -18.57
C PHE A 184 -2.15 -4.85 -19.31
N VAL A 185 -1.13 -5.37 -20.00
CA VAL A 185 -0.16 -4.55 -20.75
C VAL A 185 -0.82 -3.91 -21.97
N ASP A 186 -1.70 -4.62 -22.67
CA ASP A 186 -2.49 -4.05 -23.78
C ASP A 186 -3.37 -2.87 -23.30
N SER A 187 -3.96 -2.98 -22.11
CA SER A 187 -4.70 -1.88 -21.49
C SER A 187 -3.79 -0.68 -21.19
N ILE A 188 -2.60 -0.91 -20.63
CA ILE A 188 -1.59 0.13 -20.38
C ILE A 188 -1.23 0.83 -21.69
N ARG A 189 -0.92 0.07 -22.74
CA ARG A 189 -0.59 0.60 -24.07
C ARG A 189 -1.74 1.46 -24.61
N THR A 190 -2.97 0.95 -24.57
CA THR A 190 -4.17 1.66 -25.04
C THR A 190 -4.38 3.00 -24.30
N PHE A 191 -4.15 3.04 -22.99
CA PHE A 191 -4.23 4.29 -22.23
C PHE A 191 -3.12 5.28 -22.63
N ILE A 192 -1.89 4.80 -22.84
CA ILE A 192 -0.78 5.64 -23.30
C ILE A 192 -1.07 6.19 -24.71
N GLU A 193 -1.54 5.36 -25.63
CA GLU A 193 -1.87 5.74 -27.02
C GLU A 193 -3.04 6.72 -27.10
N SER A 194 -3.97 6.66 -26.16
CA SER A 194 -5.05 7.65 -26.01
C SER A 194 -4.61 8.92 -25.27
N GLY A 195 -3.32 9.08 -24.98
CA GLY A 195 -2.75 10.28 -24.37
C GLY A 195 -2.96 10.39 -22.85
N LYS A 196 -3.44 9.33 -22.19
CA LYS A 196 -3.58 9.29 -20.74
C LYS A 196 -2.22 9.14 -20.07
N LYS A 197 -2.07 9.78 -18.91
CA LYS A 197 -0.90 9.64 -18.06
C LYS A 197 -1.02 8.33 -17.29
N VAL A 198 -0.08 7.40 -17.50
CA VAL A 198 -0.08 6.10 -16.83
C VAL A 198 1.09 6.00 -15.86
N VAL A 199 0.81 5.58 -14.63
CA VAL A 199 1.81 5.14 -13.65
C VAL A 199 1.60 3.67 -13.34
N VAL A 200 2.69 2.95 -13.13
CA VAL A 200 2.65 1.53 -12.75
C VAL A 200 3.10 1.39 -11.30
N ALA A 201 2.21 0.85 -10.47
CA ALA A 201 2.55 0.33 -9.14
C ALA A 201 2.72 -1.18 -9.27
N ASP A 202 3.94 -1.68 -9.10
CA ASP A 202 4.24 -3.10 -9.20
C ASP A 202 4.40 -3.74 -7.83
N ALA A 203 3.33 -4.42 -7.43
CA ALA A 203 3.13 -5.08 -6.15
C ALA A 203 2.96 -6.59 -6.30
N ALA A 204 3.26 -7.15 -7.47
CA ALA A 204 3.09 -8.58 -7.69
C ALA A 204 4.01 -9.44 -6.83
N TYR A 205 5.21 -8.95 -6.51
CA TYR A 205 6.16 -9.65 -5.67
C TYR A 205 6.57 -8.78 -4.47
N ALA A 206 6.86 -9.44 -3.35
CA ALA A 206 7.53 -8.80 -2.23
C ALA A 206 8.98 -8.49 -2.62
N ASN A 207 9.50 -7.37 -2.11
CA ASN A 207 10.90 -6.97 -2.25
C ASN A 207 11.43 -6.82 -3.69
N GLY A 208 10.56 -6.62 -4.69
CA GLY A 208 11.00 -6.31 -6.06
C GLY A 208 9.86 -6.29 -7.09
N GLY A 209 10.20 -5.88 -8.31
CA GLY A 209 9.27 -5.84 -9.45
C GLY A 209 9.14 -7.17 -10.18
N ASP A 210 8.03 -7.33 -10.90
CA ASP A 210 7.69 -8.46 -11.74
C ASP A 210 8.45 -8.41 -13.07
N ARG A 211 9.33 -9.40 -13.28
CA ARG A 211 10.12 -9.50 -14.51
C ARG A 211 9.24 -9.68 -15.75
N GLU A 212 8.13 -10.41 -15.63
CA GLU A 212 7.20 -10.62 -16.73
C GLU A 212 6.57 -9.30 -17.18
N LEU A 213 6.17 -8.46 -16.22
CA LEU A 213 5.63 -7.14 -16.53
C LEU A 213 6.66 -6.26 -17.26
N ILE A 214 7.90 -6.20 -16.76
CA ILE A 214 8.96 -5.41 -17.39
C ILE A 214 9.23 -5.88 -18.82
N THR A 215 9.36 -7.19 -19.04
CA THR A 215 9.58 -7.75 -20.38
C THR A 215 8.45 -7.37 -21.33
N LEU A 216 7.19 -7.55 -20.92
CA LEU A 216 6.04 -7.24 -21.77
C LEU A 216 5.89 -5.74 -22.08
N LEU A 217 6.17 -4.86 -21.10
CA LEU A 217 6.16 -3.40 -21.31
C LEU A 217 7.27 -2.94 -22.29
N ASP A 218 8.42 -3.61 -22.27
CA ASP A 218 9.54 -3.36 -23.19
C ASP A 218 9.22 -3.86 -24.60
N GLU A 219 8.67 -5.08 -24.73
CA GLU A 219 8.22 -5.65 -26.01
C GLU A 219 7.17 -4.78 -26.70
N GLU A 220 6.22 -4.21 -25.93
CA GLU A 220 5.21 -3.26 -26.43
C GLU A 220 5.74 -1.82 -26.58
N ARG A 221 7.01 -1.56 -26.24
CA ARG A 221 7.67 -0.25 -26.35
C ARG A 221 6.89 0.87 -25.65
N VAL A 222 6.43 0.60 -24.45
CA VAL A 222 5.68 1.54 -23.60
C VAL A 222 6.38 1.88 -22.29
N LEU A 223 7.42 1.14 -21.92
CA LEU A 223 8.13 1.31 -20.65
C LEU A 223 8.67 2.74 -20.44
N ASP A 224 9.24 3.35 -21.48
CA ASP A 224 9.78 4.72 -21.50
C ASP A 224 8.68 5.80 -21.60
N LYS A 225 7.45 5.41 -21.95
CA LYS A 225 6.28 6.28 -22.03
C LYS A 225 5.50 6.37 -20.73
N LEU A 226 5.79 5.48 -19.77
CA LEU A 226 5.21 5.55 -18.43
C LEU A 226 5.68 6.82 -17.73
N LEU A 227 4.75 7.45 -17.01
CA LEU A 227 5.08 8.62 -16.20
C LEU A 227 5.94 8.22 -14.99
N SER A 228 5.73 7.01 -14.47
CA SER A 228 6.51 6.42 -13.39
C SER A 228 6.27 4.91 -13.29
N TYR A 229 7.28 4.17 -12.82
CA TYR A 229 7.22 2.75 -12.48
C TYR A 229 7.96 2.53 -11.15
N LYS A 230 7.41 1.71 -10.24
CA LYS A 230 8.15 1.16 -9.09
C LYS A 230 7.70 -0.26 -8.87
N GLY A 231 8.68 -1.13 -8.78
CA GLY A 231 8.54 -2.44 -8.17
C GLY A 231 9.21 -2.43 -6.81
N LYS A 232 8.42 -2.59 -5.74
CA LYS A 232 8.85 -2.98 -4.39
C LYS A 232 7.64 -3.06 -3.45
N ASP A 233 7.46 -4.21 -2.81
CA ASP A 233 6.48 -4.59 -1.76
C ASP A 233 4.99 -4.43 -2.08
N GLY A 234 4.24 -5.51 -1.83
CA GLY A 234 2.88 -5.73 -2.34
C GLY A 234 1.79 -4.71 -1.97
N ILE A 235 1.98 -3.83 -0.99
CA ILE A 235 0.86 -3.02 -0.47
C ILE A 235 1.25 -1.55 -0.38
N ARG A 236 1.89 -1.00 -1.42
CA ARG A 236 2.53 0.32 -1.34
C ARG A 236 2.38 1.15 -2.61
N ILE A 237 1.35 2.00 -2.69
CA ILE A 237 0.88 2.60 -3.95
C ILE A 237 1.34 4.06 -4.16
N VAL A 238 1.73 4.79 -3.11
CA VAL A 238 1.66 6.27 -3.14
C VAL A 238 2.93 7.00 -3.55
N THR A 239 4.10 6.36 -3.61
CA THR A 239 5.29 7.07 -4.10
C THR A 239 5.15 7.61 -5.54
N HIS A 240 4.21 7.06 -6.33
CA HIS A 240 3.89 7.53 -7.68
C HIS A 240 2.88 8.66 -7.76
N LEU A 241 2.29 9.09 -6.65
CA LEU A 241 1.54 10.34 -6.63
C LEU A 241 2.45 11.54 -6.36
N VAL A 242 3.77 11.34 -6.23
CA VAL A 242 4.74 12.44 -6.06
C VAL A 242 5.70 12.55 -7.25
N GLN A 243 6.20 11.44 -7.79
CA GLN A 243 7.18 11.51 -8.90
C GLN A 243 6.66 12.14 -10.21
N PRO A 244 5.40 11.93 -10.63
CA PRO A 244 4.77 12.70 -11.70
C PRO A 244 4.74 14.21 -11.43
N PHE A 245 4.59 14.62 -10.16
CA PHE A 245 4.41 16.02 -9.81
C PHE A 245 5.72 16.80 -9.85
N VAL A 246 6.86 16.16 -9.55
CA VAL A 246 8.18 16.78 -9.75
C VAL A 246 8.49 16.97 -11.24
N LYS A 247 7.98 16.10 -12.13
CA LYS A 247 8.10 16.28 -13.59
C LYS A 247 7.09 17.30 -14.17
N VAL A 248 5.94 17.49 -13.51
CA VAL A 248 4.97 18.55 -13.83
C VAL A 248 5.40 19.91 -13.27
N LEU A 249 6.27 19.96 -12.26
CA LEU A 249 6.92 21.18 -11.75
C LEU A 249 8.08 21.67 -12.63
N SER A 250 8.44 20.93 -13.68
CA SER A 250 9.45 21.31 -14.68
C SER A 250 8.89 21.72 -16.04
N LEU A 251 7.59 22.01 -16.12
CA LEU A 251 6.89 22.65 -17.25
C LEU A 251 5.97 23.76 -16.71
#